data_AF-A0A2W0CD05-F1
#
_entry.id   AF-A0A2W0CD05-F1
#
_cell.length_a   1.000
_cell.length_b   1.000
_cell.length_c   1.000
_cell.angle_alpha   90.00
_cell.angle_beta   90.00
_cell.angle_gamma   90.00
#
_symmetry.space_group_name_H-M   'P 1'
#
loop_
_entity.id
_entity.type
_entity.pdbx_description
1 polymer ?
#
loop_
_entity_poly.entity_id
_entity_poly.type
_entity_poly.pdbx_seq_one_letter_code
_entity_poly.pdbx_strand_id
1 'polypeptide(L)'
;MQDRINSRSLKAVVIGLGYVGLPMAVEMAHAGYRVHGIDIDAFKVARLRAGDSYVIGIEDEIIQSLTQAGLFTAGTDYAAVMQADVIIICVPTPLTADHQPDISYIAAAVDGMTPYLKEESLVILESTTYPGTTEEHVRQPLEVATGWRAGEQLYVCYSPERVDPGSASYGVKNTPKIIGGSTPACLSYGKEFYGSFLNEVVPVSSTTVAETAKLFENTFRSVNIALVNELTPACEQMGVDIWEVLNAAATKPFGYMPFYPGPGIGGHCIPIDPIYLSWAANRQGSDLQFITLADATNRQMPERVVQRAAALLEQAGTRVQGARIVLAGMAYKKDIDDLRESPALDVFRLLSAAGAEVVFTDPMVPVFRKDDGSVLQSQPAVPGLWTWADLVIVTTDHSGFNYQEMADHAKLIFDTRNATAGCHGGHIVVLGQPNRHEITAVQTVQEAHDVQEEQVNEEEQVMQNTEEVPDGAKEEPAHLPEKSGDTHGES
;
A
#
# COMPACT_ATOMS: atom_id res chain seq x y z
N MET A 1 0.74 -40.08 -1.52
CA MET A 1 0.61 -38.61 -1.59
C MET A 1 0.71 -38.10 -3.04
N GLN A 2 1.88 -38.17 -3.69
CA GLN A 2 2.10 -37.66 -5.06
C GLN A 2 1.06 -38.13 -6.10
N ASP A 3 0.71 -39.42 -6.12
CA ASP A 3 -0.31 -39.94 -7.05
C ASP A 3 -1.68 -39.30 -6.84
N ARG A 4 -2.03 -38.97 -5.58
CA ARG A 4 -3.29 -38.31 -5.24
C ARG A 4 -3.32 -36.85 -5.68
N ILE A 5 -2.18 -36.16 -5.54
CA ILE A 5 -1.98 -34.81 -6.08
C ILE A 5 -2.11 -34.86 -7.61
N ASN A 6 -1.34 -35.72 -8.28
CA ASN A 6 -1.31 -35.85 -9.74
C ASN A 6 -2.69 -36.19 -10.33
N SER A 7 -3.48 -37.04 -9.65
CA SER A 7 -4.84 -37.41 -10.05
C SER A 7 -5.93 -36.44 -9.57
N ARG A 8 -5.57 -35.35 -8.86
CA ARG A 8 -6.51 -34.38 -8.27
C ARG A 8 -7.56 -35.03 -7.36
N SER A 9 -7.20 -36.14 -6.71
CA SER A 9 -8.09 -36.93 -5.85
C SER A 9 -8.06 -36.52 -4.36
N LEU A 10 -7.21 -35.54 -4.01
CA LEU A 10 -7.28 -34.88 -2.71
C LEU A 10 -8.56 -34.04 -2.60
N LYS A 11 -9.14 -33.97 -1.40
CA LYS A 11 -10.23 -33.05 -1.08
C LYS A 11 -9.68 -31.89 -0.25
N ALA A 12 -10.08 -30.67 -0.60
CA ALA A 12 -9.65 -29.47 0.09
C ALA A 12 -10.81 -28.83 0.87
N VAL A 13 -10.48 -28.25 2.01
CA VAL A 13 -11.35 -27.32 2.74
C VAL A 13 -10.66 -25.96 2.79
N VAL A 14 -11.42 -24.89 2.57
CA VAL A 14 -10.96 -23.51 2.78
C VAL A 14 -11.81 -22.87 3.87
N ILE A 15 -11.17 -22.43 4.96
CA ILE A 15 -11.83 -21.78 6.10
C ILE A 15 -11.66 -20.26 5.96
N GLY A 16 -12.77 -19.54 5.87
CA GLY A 16 -12.83 -18.12 5.55
C GLY A 16 -12.98 -17.89 4.04
N LEU A 17 -14.16 -17.46 3.60
CA LEU A 17 -14.50 -17.23 2.19
C LEU A 17 -14.50 -15.73 1.88
N GLY A 18 -13.50 -15.02 2.39
CA GLY A 18 -13.26 -13.62 2.06
C GLY A 18 -12.56 -13.44 0.70
N TYR A 19 -11.98 -12.25 0.52
CA TYR A 19 -11.23 -11.87 -0.68
C TYR A 19 -9.94 -12.69 -0.92
N VAL A 20 -9.52 -13.52 0.05
CA VAL A 20 -8.39 -14.46 -0.08
C VAL A 20 -8.91 -15.87 -0.33
N GLY A 21 -9.72 -16.39 0.59
CA GLY A 21 -10.10 -17.79 0.56
C GLY A 21 -11.04 -18.17 -0.57
N LEU A 22 -11.98 -17.30 -0.99
CA LEU A 22 -12.86 -17.63 -2.11
C LEU A 22 -12.08 -17.72 -3.45
N PRO A 23 -11.22 -16.77 -3.83
CA PRO A 23 -10.34 -16.93 -5.01
C PRO A 23 -9.48 -18.20 -4.97
N MET A 24 -8.88 -18.53 -3.82
CA MET A 24 -8.10 -19.76 -3.67
C MET A 24 -8.96 -21.03 -3.87
N ALA A 25 -10.16 -21.05 -3.28
CA ALA A 25 -11.11 -22.14 -3.45
C ALA A 25 -11.53 -22.33 -4.93
N VAL A 26 -11.78 -21.22 -5.62
CA VAL A 26 -12.14 -21.20 -7.05
C VAL A 26 -11.00 -21.70 -7.91
N GLU A 27 -9.76 -21.25 -7.68
CA GLU A 27 -8.59 -21.70 -8.45
C GLU A 27 -8.34 -23.21 -8.27
N MET A 28 -8.43 -23.71 -7.03
CA MET A 28 -8.33 -25.15 -6.75
C MET A 28 -9.44 -25.95 -7.46
N ALA A 29 -10.67 -25.46 -7.43
CA ALA A 29 -11.80 -26.11 -8.09
C ALA A 29 -11.63 -26.11 -9.62
N HIS A 30 -11.16 -25.01 -10.23
CA HIS A 30 -10.80 -24.98 -11.64
C HIS A 30 -9.70 -25.97 -12.02
N ALA A 31 -8.75 -26.21 -11.12
CA ALA A 31 -7.71 -27.23 -11.29
C ALA A 31 -8.22 -28.68 -11.14
N GLY A 32 -9.51 -28.86 -10.82
CA GLY A 32 -10.17 -30.16 -10.72
C GLY A 32 -10.24 -30.75 -9.31
N TYR A 33 -9.81 -30.02 -8.28
CA TYR A 33 -9.98 -30.47 -6.90
C TYR A 33 -11.43 -30.32 -6.44
N ARG A 34 -11.86 -31.20 -5.52
CA ARG A 34 -13.12 -31.02 -4.80
C ARG A 34 -12.87 -30.16 -3.58
N VAL A 35 -13.50 -28.99 -3.55
CA VAL A 35 -13.30 -27.97 -2.53
C VAL A 35 -14.60 -27.73 -1.76
N HIS A 36 -14.48 -27.72 -0.43
CA HIS A 36 -15.54 -27.26 0.46
C HIS A 36 -15.12 -25.98 1.17
N GLY A 37 -15.84 -24.89 0.93
CA GLY A 37 -15.67 -23.63 1.64
C GLY A 37 -16.40 -23.61 2.97
N ILE A 38 -15.76 -23.13 4.03
CA ILE A 38 -16.33 -22.92 5.35
C ILE A 38 -16.27 -21.43 5.67
N ASP A 39 -17.39 -20.81 6.02
CA ASP A 39 -17.41 -19.46 6.58
C ASP A 39 -18.43 -19.40 7.72
N ILE A 40 -18.16 -18.59 8.75
CA ILE A 40 -19.09 -18.40 9.87
C ILE A 40 -20.26 -17.50 9.48
N ASP A 41 -20.10 -16.69 8.43
CA ASP A 41 -21.13 -15.82 7.90
C ASP A 41 -22.12 -16.62 7.05
N ALA A 42 -23.27 -16.94 7.65
CA ALA A 42 -24.34 -17.67 6.99
C ALA A 42 -24.90 -16.95 5.76
N PHE A 43 -24.80 -15.62 5.69
CA PHE A 43 -25.26 -14.87 4.52
C PHE A 43 -24.34 -15.10 3.32
N LYS A 44 -23.01 -15.05 3.52
CA LYS A 44 -22.03 -15.39 2.47
C LYS A 44 -22.23 -16.80 1.96
N VAL A 45 -22.39 -17.77 2.86
CA VAL A 45 -22.62 -19.18 2.51
C VAL A 45 -23.91 -19.35 1.72
N ALA A 46 -25.00 -18.67 2.11
CA ALA A 46 -26.27 -18.73 1.39
C ALA A 46 -26.15 -18.19 -0.04
N ARG A 47 -25.45 -17.07 -0.25
CA ARG A 47 -25.19 -16.53 -1.59
C ARG A 47 -24.39 -17.50 -2.47
N LEU A 48 -23.29 -18.04 -1.96
CA LEU A 48 -22.48 -19.00 -2.72
C LEU A 48 -23.24 -20.28 -3.07
N ARG A 49 -24.12 -20.76 -2.17
CA ARG A 49 -25.01 -21.90 -2.46
C ARG A 49 -26.05 -21.60 -3.54
N ALA A 50 -26.45 -20.34 -3.67
CA ALA A 50 -27.34 -19.88 -4.74
C ALA A 50 -26.58 -19.69 -6.07
N GLY A 51 -25.25 -19.72 -6.06
CA GLY A 51 -24.43 -19.44 -7.24
C GLY A 51 -24.00 -17.98 -7.37
N ASP A 52 -24.21 -17.18 -6.32
CA ASP A 52 -23.93 -15.73 -6.36
C ASP A 52 -22.62 -15.43 -5.63
N SER A 53 -21.71 -14.75 -6.32
CA SER A 53 -20.48 -14.20 -5.77
C SER A 53 -20.72 -12.84 -5.09
N TYR A 54 -19.95 -12.58 -4.05
CA TYR A 54 -19.87 -11.27 -3.38
C TYR A 54 -18.43 -10.73 -3.37
N VAL A 55 -17.50 -11.45 -4.01
CA VAL A 55 -16.10 -11.05 -4.13
C VAL A 55 -15.87 -10.56 -5.54
N ILE A 56 -15.34 -9.34 -5.65
CA ILE A 56 -15.03 -8.70 -6.92
C ILE A 56 -13.96 -9.50 -7.66
N GLY A 57 -14.13 -9.63 -8.97
CA GLY A 57 -13.25 -10.43 -9.83
C GLY A 57 -13.60 -11.91 -9.87
N ILE A 58 -14.69 -12.33 -9.21
CA ILE A 58 -15.28 -13.66 -9.37
C ILE A 58 -16.73 -13.49 -9.80
N GLU A 59 -17.01 -13.81 -11.06
CA GLU A 59 -18.35 -13.75 -11.64
C GLU A 59 -19.25 -14.88 -11.12
N ASP A 60 -20.56 -14.64 -11.07
CA ASP A 60 -21.56 -15.61 -10.61
C ASP A 60 -21.53 -16.90 -11.45
N GLU A 61 -21.31 -16.78 -12.76
CA GLU A 61 -21.22 -17.93 -13.69
C GLU A 61 -20.09 -18.89 -13.33
N ILE A 62 -18.99 -18.38 -12.75
CA ILE A 62 -17.87 -19.21 -12.30
C ILE A 62 -18.31 -20.08 -11.12
N ILE A 63 -18.96 -19.49 -10.12
CA ILE A 63 -19.45 -20.22 -8.95
C ILE A 63 -20.50 -21.26 -9.38
N GLN A 64 -21.45 -20.86 -10.22
CA GLN A 64 -22.50 -21.75 -10.73
C GLN A 64 -21.91 -22.95 -11.48
N SER A 65 -20.95 -22.71 -12.38
CA SER A 65 -20.29 -23.77 -13.15
C SER A 65 -19.56 -24.77 -12.24
N LEU A 66 -18.78 -24.28 -11.27
CA LEU A 66 -18.02 -25.13 -10.35
C LEU A 66 -18.92 -25.93 -9.41
N THR A 67 -20.03 -25.34 -8.95
CA THR A 67 -21.02 -26.04 -8.13
C THR A 67 -21.78 -27.09 -8.94
N GLN A 68 -22.20 -26.79 -10.18
CA GLN A 68 -22.83 -27.77 -11.08
C GLN A 68 -21.90 -28.94 -11.41
N ALA A 69 -20.60 -28.69 -11.56
CA ALA A 69 -19.58 -29.71 -11.74
C ALA A 69 -19.30 -30.55 -10.48
N GLY A 70 -19.85 -30.17 -9.32
CA GLY A 70 -19.59 -30.83 -8.04
C GLY A 70 -18.17 -30.61 -7.52
N LEU A 71 -17.49 -29.56 -7.99
CA LEU A 71 -16.12 -29.20 -7.60
C LEU A 71 -16.08 -28.19 -6.46
N PHE A 72 -17.13 -27.38 -6.30
CA PHE A 72 -17.22 -26.40 -5.21
C PHE A 72 -18.55 -26.49 -4.45
N THR A 73 -18.46 -26.48 -3.12
CA THR A 73 -19.60 -26.37 -2.20
C THR A 73 -19.22 -25.47 -1.03
N ALA A 74 -20.21 -24.87 -0.33
CA ALA A 74 -19.98 -24.03 0.83
C ALA A 74 -20.87 -24.41 2.03
N GLY A 75 -20.38 -24.17 3.23
CA GLY A 75 -21.07 -24.45 4.49
C GLY A 75 -20.55 -23.62 5.66
N THR A 76 -21.16 -23.81 6.82
CA THR A 76 -20.76 -23.17 8.09
C THR A 76 -20.21 -24.19 9.10
N ASP A 77 -20.19 -25.48 8.74
CA ASP A 77 -19.90 -26.59 9.66
C ASP A 77 -18.51 -27.18 9.42
N TYR A 78 -17.71 -27.22 10.49
CA TYR A 78 -16.37 -27.81 10.48
C TYR A 78 -16.38 -29.33 10.27
N ALA A 79 -17.50 -30.03 10.42
CA ALA A 79 -17.59 -31.47 10.15
C ALA A 79 -17.15 -31.86 8.71
N ALA A 80 -17.19 -30.92 7.76
CA ALA A 80 -16.67 -31.12 6.41
C ALA A 80 -15.16 -31.46 6.39
N VAL A 81 -14.40 -31.05 7.41
CA VAL A 81 -12.96 -31.35 7.55
C VAL A 81 -12.70 -32.86 7.66
N MET A 82 -13.65 -33.65 8.17
CA MET A 82 -13.51 -35.12 8.26
C MET A 82 -13.17 -35.79 6.92
N GLN A 83 -13.60 -35.18 5.81
CA GLN A 83 -13.34 -35.71 4.47
C GLN A 83 -12.14 -35.04 3.79
N ALA A 84 -11.60 -33.97 4.35
CA ALA A 84 -10.54 -33.18 3.74
C ALA A 84 -9.17 -33.84 3.91
N ASP A 85 -8.30 -33.67 2.93
CA ASP A 85 -6.87 -33.98 3.01
C ASP A 85 -6.04 -32.71 3.18
N VAL A 86 -6.52 -31.60 2.63
CA VAL A 86 -5.88 -30.29 2.71
C VAL A 86 -6.85 -29.30 3.35
N ILE A 87 -6.37 -28.51 4.30
CA ILE A 87 -7.12 -27.47 4.98
C ILE A 87 -6.36 -26.17 4.84
N ILE A 88 -7.00 -25.15 4.27
CA ILE A 88 -6.43 -23.83 4.04
C ILE A 88 -7.16 -22.82 4.94
N ILE A 89 -6.43 -22.06 5.75
CA ILE A 89 -6.97 -21.10 6.71
C ILE A 89 -6.78 -19.67 6.16
N CYS A 90 -7.87 -19.03 5.78
CA CYS A 90 -7.98 -17.71 5.15
C CYS A 90 -8.95 -16.80 5.94
N VAL A 91 -8.85 -16.81 7.28
CA VAL A 91 -9.71 -16.04 8.17
C VAL A 91 -9.17 -14.62 8.38
N PRO A 92 -10.02 -13.66 8.79
CA PRO A 92 -9.57 -12.30 9.08
C PRO A 92 -8.51 -12.26 10.19
N THR A 93 -7.59 -11.30 10.08
CA THR A 93 -6.56 -11.02 11.09
C THR A 93 -6.56 -9.51 11.36
N PRO A 94 -7.58 -9.00 12.10
CA PRO A 94 -7.68 -7.58 12.39
C PRO A 94 -6.71 -7.16 13.50
N LEU A 95 -6.63 -5.86 13.75
CA LEU A 95 -6.05 -5.32 14.98
C LEU A 95 -7.13 -5.19 16.06
N THR A 96 -6.72 -5.35 17.32
CA THR A 96 -7.52 -4.99 18.49
C THR A 96 -7.65 -3.47 18.62
N ALA A 97 -8.51 -3.01 19.55
CA ALA A 97 -8.63 -1.59 19.88
C ALA A 97 -7.30 -0.97 20.37
N ASP A 98 -6.40 -1.78 20.94
CA ASP A 98 -5.07 -1.35 21.38
C ASP A 98 -4.01 -1.47 20.26
N HIS A 99 -4.43 -1.60 19.00
CA HIS A 99 -3.57 -1.78 17.82
C HIS A 99 -2.62 -2.99 17.91
N GLN A 100 -3.08 -4.09 18.51
CA GLN A 100 -2.33 -5.35 18.56
C GLN A 100 -2.92 -6.40 17.61
N PRO A 101 -2.12 -7.33 17.06
CA PRO A 101 -2.63 -8.44 16.26
C PRO A 101 -3.71 -9.25 16.99
N ASP A 102 -4.89 -9.41 16.39
CA ASP A 102 -5.95 -10.27 16.91
C ASP A 102 -5.86 -11.67 16.27
N ILE A 103 -5.45 -12.65 17.07
CA ILE A 103 -5.26 -14.05 16.64
C ILE A 103 -6.50 -14.92 16.92
N SER A 104 -7.56 -14.35 17.53
CA SER A 104 -8.75 -15.11 17.92
C SER A 104 -9.41 -15.86 16.76
N TYR A 105 -9.41 -15.30 15.56
CA TYR A 105 -9.97 -15.92 14.37
C TYR A 105 -9.19 -17.16 13.92
N ILE A 106 -7.85 -17.09 13.93
CA ILE A 106 -6.99 -18.24 13.59
C ILE A 106 -7.17 -19.33 14.65
N ALA A 107 -7.14 -18.96 15.93
CA ALA A 107 -7.34 -19.89 17.03
C ALA A 107 -8.71 -20.59 16.93
N ALA A 108 -9.78 -19.83 16.68
CA ALA A 108 -11.12 -20.39 16.51
C ALA A 108 -11.23 -21.34 15.30
N ALA A 109 -10.54 -21.04 14.19
CA ALA A 109 -10.48 -21.93 13.04
C ALA A 109 -9.75 -23.24 13.36
N VAL A 110 -8.62 -23.15 14.06
CA VAL A 110 -7.85 -24.32 14.53
C VAL A 110 -8.69 -25.16 15.49
N ASP A 111 -9.30 -24.56 16.50
CA ASP A 111 -10.17 -25.25 17.45
C ASP A 111 -11.37 -25.91 16.76
N GLY A 112 -11.99 -25.21 15.81
CA GLY A 112 -13.14 -25.72 15.05
C GLY A 112 -12.81 -26.93 14.19
N MET A 113 -11.65 -26.94 13.52
CA MET A 113 -11.26 -28.03 12.62
C MET A 113 -10.64 -29.23 13.35
N THR A 114 -10.01 -29.02 14.50
CA THR A 114 -9.21 -30.03 15.21
C THR A 114 -9.95 -31.35 15.48
N PRO A 115 -11.21 -31.36 15.96
CA PRO A 115 -11.96 -32.59 16.24
C PRO A 115 -12.20 -33.48 15.01
N TYR A 116 -12.05 -32.92 13.81
CA TYR A 116 -12.36 -33.56 12.55
C TYR A 116 -11.12 -33.86 11.70
N LEU A 117 -9.93 -33.46 12.17
CA LEU A 117 -8.67 -33.75 11.49
C LEU A 117 -8.40 -35.25 11.47
N LYS A 118 -7.65 -35.68 10.44
CA LYS A 118 -7.17 -37.06 10.27
C LYS A 118 -5.66 -37.04 10.06
N GLU A 119 -5.03 -38.19 10.29
CA GLU A 119 -3.60 -38.34 10.00
C GLU A 119 -3.32 -38.04 8.51
N GLU A 120 -2.12 -37.54 8.25
CA GLU A 120 -1.64 -37.09 6.95
C GLU A 120 -2.33 -35.82 6.39
N SER A 121 -3.16 -35.14 7.20
CA SER A 121 -3.72 -33.84 6.81
C SER A 121 -2.62 -32.78 6.59
N LEU A 122 -2.75 -32.02 5.52
CA LEU A 122 -1.97 -30.83 5.24
C LEU A 122 -2.76 -29.58 5.65
N VAL A 123 -2.28 -28.85 6.65
CA VAL A 123 -2.84 -27.59 7.12
C VAL A 123 -1.95 -26.44 6.62
N ILE A 124 -2.54 -25.47 5.93
CA ILE A 124 -1.85 -24.31 5.39
C ILE A 124 -2.50 -23.04 5.92
N LEU A 125 -1.74 -22.24 6.66
CA LEU A 125 -2.17 -20.89 7.03
C LEU A 125 -1.82 -19.92 5.89
N GLU A 126 -2.83 -19.23 5.35
CA GLU A 126 -2.64 -18.16 4.36
C GLU A 126 -3.01 -16.78 4.89
N SER A 127 -3.70 -16.72 6.02
CA SER A 127 -4.09 -15.49 6.68
C SER A 127 -2.82 -14.72 7.07
N THR A 128 -2.72 -13.45 6.65
CA THR A 128 -1.56 -12.61 6.97
C THR A 128 -1.37 -12.53 8.48
N THR A 129 -0.16 -12.79 8.96
CA THR A 129 0.10 -12.79 10.39
C THR A 129 1.55 -12.47 10.73
N TYR A 130 1.85 -12.37 12.02
CA TYR A 130 3.19 -12.06 12.51
C TYR A 130 4.11 -13.29 12.54
N PRO A 131 5.44 -13.09 12.44
CA PRO A 131 6.41 -14.19 12.45
C PRO A 131 6.33 -15.00 13.74
N GLY A 132 6.09 -16.31 13.62
CA GLY A 132 5.91 -17.24 14.73
C GLY A 132 4.47 -17.76 14.87
N THR A 133 3.48 -17.12 14.26
CA THR A 133 2.06 -17.49 14.44
C THR A 133 1.77 -18.92 14.02
N THR A 134 2.26 -19.36 12.87
CA THR A 134 2.00 -20.72 12.37
C THR A 134 2.53 -21.78 13.34
N GLU A 135 3.67 -21.50 13.99
CA GLU A 135 4.25 -22.40 14.98
C GLU A 135 3.45 -22.38 16.30
N GLU A 136 3.20 -21.18 16.83
CA GLU A 136 2.58 -20.93 18.15
C GLU A 136 1.08 -21.25 18.19
N HIS A 137 0.36 -20.97 17.10
CA HIS A 137 -1.10 -20.96 17.07
C HIS A 137 -1.73 -21.96 16.11
N VAL A 138 -0.93 -22.62 15.26
CA VAL A 138 -1.43 -23.71 14.39
C VAL A 138 -0.74 -25.02 14.71
N ARG A 139 0.58 -25.12 14.54
CA ARG A 139 1.30 -26.39 14.73
C ARG A 139 1.22 -26.88 16.18
N GLN A 140 1.63 -26.07 17.15
CA GLN A 140 1.69 -26.49 18.56
C GLN A 140 0.31 -26.91 19.10
N PRO A 141 -0.79 -26.14 18.90
CA PRO A 141 -2.11 -26.56 19.35
C PRO A 141 -2.56 -27.88 18.72
N LEU A 142 -2.29 -28.09 17.43
CA LEU A 142 -2.65 -29.33 16.74
C LEU A 142 -1.88 -30.53 17.28
N GLU A 143 -0.56 -30.41 17.49
CA GLU A 143 0.24 -31.50 18.09
C GLU A 143 -0.20 -31.81 19.52
N VAL A 144 -0.52 -30.79 20.33
CA VAL A 144 -1.01 -30.98 21.70
C VAL A 144 -2.36 -31.68 21.73
N ALA A 145 -3.29 -31.29 20.87
CA ALA A 145 -4.64 -31.85 20.85
C ALA A 145 -4.70 -33.28 20.30
N THR A 146 -3.85 -33.60 19.31
CA THR A 146 -3.88 -34.88 18.60
C THR A 146 -2.83 -35.89 19.09
N GLY A 147 -1.73 -35.40 19.69
CA GLY A 147 -0.54 -36.21 19.96
C GLY A 147 0.32 -36.50 18.72
N TRP A 148 -0.02 -35.94 17.56
CA TRP A 148 0.72 -36.11 16.30
C TRP A 148 1.96 -35.22 16.24
N ARG A 149 2.84 -35.51 15.28
CA ARG A 149 4.04 -34.72 15.00
C ARG A 149 4.01 -34.13 13.60
N ALA A 150 4.35 -32.86 13.49
CA ALA A 150 4.50 -32.20 12.21
C ALA A 150 5.62 -32.84 11.37
N GLY A 151 5.34 -33.13 10.11
CA GLY A 151 6.22 -33.86 9.19
C GLY A 151 6.07 -35.38 9.24
N GLU A 152 5.27 -35.93 10.15
CA GLU A 152 4.99 -37.36 10.29
C GLU A 152 3.50 -37.65 10.05
N GLN A 153 2.64 -37.39 11.03
CA GLN A 153 1.19 -37.62 10.93
C GLN A 153 0.39 -36.34 10.62
N LEU A 154 1.05 -35.18 10.64
CA LEU A 154 0.46 -33.88 10.35
C LEU A 154 1.44 -33.08 9.48
N TYR A 155 0.96 -32.29 8.54
CA TYR A 155 1.81 -31.39 7.77
C TYR A 155 1.33 -29.96 7.92
N VAL A 156 2.21 -29.05 8.31
CA VAL A 156 1.86 -27.65 8.58
C VAL A 156 2.73 -26.71 7.75
N CYS A 157 2.08 -25.82 7.01
CA CYS A 157 2.72 -24.82 6.17
C CYS A 157 2.12 -23.43 6.40
N TYR A 158 2.89 -22.42 6.00
CA TYR A 158 2.42 -21.06 5.81
C TYR A 158 2.64 -20.65 4.36
N SER A 159 1.64 -20.02 3.76
CA SER A 159 1.72 -19.51 2.39
C SER A 159 0.90 -18.23 2.23
N PRO A 160 1.51 -17.05 2.33
CA PRO A 160 0.75 -15.80 2.36
C PRO A 160 0.03 -15.54 1.03
N GLU A 161 -1.09 -14.83 1.09
CA GLU A 161 -1.69 -14.22 -0.10
C GLU A 161 -0.90 -12.98 -0.55
N ARG A 162 -0.70 -12.83 -1.85
CA ARG A 162 0.12 -11.79 -2.49
C ARG A 162 -0.56 -11.15 -3.71
N VAL A 163 -1.77 -11.56 -4.07
CA VAL A 163 -2.56 -10.97 -5.16
C VAL A 163 -2.85 -9.50 -4.88
N ASP A 164 -2.64 -8.67 -5.90
CA ASP A 164 -2.99 -7.26 -5.88
C ASP A 164 -4.46 -7.07 -6.32
N PRO A 165 -5.35 -6.54 -5.45
CA PRO A 165 -6.74 -6.31 -5.82
C PRO A 165 -6.89 -5.45 -7.07
N GLY A 166 -7.73 -5.91 -8.01
CA GLY A 166 -7.98 -5.20 -9.27
C GLY A 166 -6.89 -5.35 -10.33
N SER A 167 -5.86 -6.19 -10.11
CA SER A 167 -4.83 -6.43 -11.13
C SER A 167 -5.38 -7.23 -12.32
N ALA A 168 -5.26 -6.66 -13.52
CA ALA A 168 -5.60 -7.36 -14.76
C ALA A 168 -4.55 -8.40 -15.17
N SER A 169 -3.32 -8.27 -14.66
CA SER A 169 -2.17 -9.08 -15.07
C SER A 169 -1.83 -10.20 -14.11
N TYR A 170 -2.19 -10.07 -12.83
CA TYR A 170 -1.81 -11.02 -11.78
C TYR A 170 -3.03 -11.44 -10.95
N GLY A 171 -3.24 -12.75 -10.84
CA GLY A 171 -4.21 -13.38 -9.96
C GLY A 171 -3.59 -14.54 -9.20
N VAL A 172 -4.42 -15.38 -8.57
CA VAL A 172 -3.95 -16.49 -7.72
C VAL A 172 -3.01 -17.42 -8.48
N LYS A 173 -3.36 -17.77 -9.72
CA LYS A 173 -2.63 -18.77 -10.53
C LYS A 173 -1.19 -18.39 -10.88
N ASN A 174 -0.95 -17.13 -11.24
CA ASN A 174 0.31 -16.68 -11.82
C ASN A 174 1.15 -15.79 -10.89
N THR A 175 0.61 -15.38 -9.74
CA THR A 175 1.40 -14.70 -8.72
C THR A 175 2.29 -15.74 -8.02
N PRO A 176 3.64 -15.55 -7.97
CA PRO A 176 4.52 -16.52 -7.32
C PRO A 176 4.12 -16.75 -5.86
N LYS A 177 3.86 -18.02 -5.51
CA LYS A 177 3.33 -18.39 -4.20
C LYS A 177 4.48 -18.78 -3.27
N ILE A 178 4.78 -17.93 -2.29
CA ILE A 178 5.78 -18.24 -1.25
C ILE A 178 5.23 -19.35 -0.36
N ILE A 179 6.06 -20.31 0.01
CA ILE A 179 5.68 -21.33 1.00
C ILE A 179 6.82 -21.67 1.95
N GLY A 180 6.50 -21.69 3.25
CA GLY A 180 7.35 -22.25 4.30
C GLY A 180 6.66 -23.44 4.97
N GLY A 181 7.41 -24.51 5.25
CA GLY A 181 6.91 -25.64 6.05
C GLY A 181 7.53 -25.64 7.44
N SER A 182 6.79 -26.12 8.44
CA SER A 182 7.33 -26.27 9.81
C SER A 182 8.46 -27.31 9.89
N THR A 183 8.48 -28.24 8.93
CA THR A 183 9.58 -29.19 8.70
C THR A 183 9.84 -29.34 7.20
N PRO A 184 10.99 -29.90 6.78
CA PRO A 184 11.25 -30.19 5.36
C PRO A 184 10.19 -31.08 4.70
N ALA A 185 9.59 -32.02 5.45
CA ALA A 185 8.52 -32.88 4.95
C ALA A 185 7.22 -32.08 4.71
N CYS A 186 6.88 -31.15 5.62
CA CYS A 186 5.76 -30.23 5.41
C CYS A 186 5.98 -29.37 4.16
N LEU A 187 7.18 -28.80 4.02
CA LEU A 187 7.54 -27.97 2.87
C LEU A 187 7.41 -28.75 1.55
N SER A 188 7.88 -30.01 1.52
CA SER A 188 7.77 -30.85 0.33
C SER A 188 6.30 -31.06 -0.07
N TYR A 189 5.45 -31.43 0.89
CA TYR A 189 4.03 -31.68 0.63
C TYR A 189 3.33 -30.39 0.16
N GLY A 190 3.46 -29.30 0.90
CA GLY A 190 2.84 -28.03 0.52
C GLY A 190 3.29 -27.52 -0.85
N LYS A 191 4.59 -27.67 -1.16
CA LYS A 191 5.16 -27.30 -2.47
C LYS A 191 4.56 -28.13 -3.61
N GLU A 192 4.47 -29.45 -3.44
CA GLU A 192 3.87 -30.33 -4.44
C GLU A 192 2.38 -30.04 -4.63
N PHE A 193 1.66 -29.77 -3.54
CA PHE A 193 0.25 -29.44 -3.59
C PHE A 193 -0.02 -28.17 -4.38
N TYR A 194 0.58 -27.03 -3.99
CA TYR A 194 0.39 -25.77 -4.75
C TYR A 194 0.98 -25.84 -6.16
N GLY A 195 2.13 -26.49 -6.33
CA GLY A 195 2.78 -26.64 -7.65
C GLY A 195 1.96 -27.46 -8.64
N SER A 196 0.92 -28.15 -8.17
CA SER A 196 0.00 -28.87 -9.05
C SER A 196 -1.00 -27.97 -9.77
N PHE A 197 -1.22 -26.72 -9.32
CA PHE A 197 -2.19 -25.82 -9.96
C PHE A 197 -1.75 -24.37 -10.10
N LEU A 198 -0.69 -23.95 -9.40
CA LEU A 198 -0.08 -22.63 -9.54
C LEU A 198 1.12 -22.67 -10.48
N ASN A 199 1.41 -21.55 -11.13
CA ASN A 199 2.50 -21.45 -12.11
C ASN A 199 3.88 -21.50 -11.45
N GLU A 200 4.03 -20.86 -10.29
CA GLU A 200 5.32 -20.76 -9.59
C GLU A 200 5.12 -20.85 -8.07
N VAL A 201 5.89 -21.75 -7.44
CA VAL A 201 5.95 -21.90 -5.98
C VAL A 201 7.38 -21.63 -5.53
N VAL A 202 7.54 -20.71 -4.59
CA VAL A 202 8.81 -20.24 -4.07
C VAL A 202 9.00 -20.79 -2.64
N PRO A 203 9.72 -21.91 -2.47
CA PRO A 203 9.97 -22.46 -1.15
C PRO A 203 10.97 -21.61 -0.36
N VAL A 204 10.71 -21.42 0.92
CA VAL A 204 11.63 -20.81 1.89
C VAL A 204 11.91 -21.75 3.05
N SER A 205 12.90 -21.41 3.88
CA SER A 205 13.44 -22.32 4.90
C SER A 205 12.51 -22.60 6.08
N SER A 206 11.52 -21.75 6.36
CA SER A 206 10.56 -21.95 7.45
C SER A 206 9.26 -21.16 7.24
N THR A 207 8.23 -21.52 7.99
CA THR A 207 6.97 -20.76 8.12
C THR A 207 7.25 -19.31 8.52
N THR A 208 8.13 -19.09 9.50
CA THR A 208 8.53 -17.75 9.98
C THR A 208 9.15 -16.88 8.90
N VAL A 209 9.97 -17.45 8.00
CA VAL A 209 10.54 -16.69 6.87
C VAL A 209 9.44 -16.27 5.90
N ALA A 210 8.49 -17.15 5.61
CA ALA A 210 7.36 -16.84 4.73
C ALA A 210 6.41 -15.78 5.34
N GLU A 211 6.13 -15.86 6.65
CA GLU A 211 5.39 -14.84 7.41
C GLU A 211 6.09 -13.48 7.33
N THR A 212 7.40 -13.47 7.63
CA THR A 212 8.21 -12.24 7.60
C THR A 212 8.28 -11.64 6.19
N ALA A 213 8.43 -12.45 5.15
CA ALA A 213 8.48 -11.97 3.77
C ALA A 213 7.22 -11.18 3.40
N LYS A 214 6.04 -11.66 3.81
CA LYS A 214 4.78 -10.97 3.54
C LYS A 214 4.72 -9.60 4.22
N LEU A 215 5.07 -9.53 5.50
CA LEU A 215 5.04 -8.26 6.23
C LEU A 215 6.10 -7.29 5.72
N PHE A 216 7.27 -7.81 5.31
CA PHE A 216 8.33 -6.99 4.72
C PHE A 216 7.88 -6.33 3.41
N GLU A 217 7.18 -7.03 2.52
CA GLU A 217 6.63 -6.45 1.27
C GLU A 217 5.78 -5.20 1.53
N ASN A 218 4.87 -5.27 2.50
CA ASN A 218 3.99 -4.17 2.85
C ASN A 218 4.67 -3.08 3.68
N THR A 219 5.61 -3.45 4.55
CA THR A 219 6.45 -2.51 5.30
C THR A 219 7.33 -1.69 4.35
N PHE A 220 7.98 -2.33 3.40
CA PHE A 220 8.78 -1.68 2.36
C PHE A 220 7.94 -0.63 1.60
N ARG A 221 6.73 -1.00 1.19
CA ARG A 221 5.82 -0.07 0.50
C ARG A 221 5.40 1.09 1.41
N SER A 222 4.97 0.83 2.65
CA SER A 222 4.55 1.87 3.60
C SER A 222 5.65 2.90 3.85
N VAL A 223 6.87 2.42 4.10
CA VAL A 223 8.06 3.24 4.36
C VAL A 223 8.44 4.11 3.16
N ASN A 224 8.45 3.56 1.94
CA ASN A 224 8.82 4.36 0.78
C ASN A 224 7.73 5.38 0.41
N ILE A 225 6.46 5.08 0.64
CA ILE A 225 5.39 6.08 0.51
C ILE A 225 5.57 7.19 1.55
N ALA A 226 5.89 6.85 2.79
CA ALA A 226 6.15 7.83 3.85
C ALA A 226 7.32 8.76 3.49
N LEU A 227 8.41 8.19 2.97
CA LEU A 227 9.57 8.97 2.51
C LEU A 227 9.16 10.02 1.47
N VAL A 228 8.39 9.62 0.46
CA VAL A 228 7.93 10.54 -0.58
C VAL A 228 6.96 11.59 -0.03
N ASN A 229 6.04 11.19 0.85
CA ASN A 229 5.11 12.08 1.54
C ASN A 229 5.83 13.10 2.45
N GLU A 230 6.94 12.71 3.08
CA GLU A 230 7.77 13.57 3.91
C GLU A 230 8.52 14.60 3.06
N LEU A 231 9.07 14.17 1.91
CA LEU A 231 9.79 15.04 0.98
C LEU A 231 8.87 16.03 0.25
N THR A 232 7.60 15.69 0.05
CA THR A 232 6.63 16.51 -0.69
C THR A 232 6.59 17.98 -0.24
N PRO A 233 6.29 18.31 1.03
CA PRO A 233 6.28 19.70 1.49
C PRO A 233 7.67 20.36 1.46
N ALA A 234 8.76 19.59 1.63
CA ALA A 234 10.11 20.13 1.54
C ALA A 234 10.43 20.57 0.10
N CYS A 235 10.06 19.76 -0.90
CA CYS A 235 10.19 20.11 -2.31
C CYS A 235 9.34 21.34 -2.68
N GLU A 236 8.10 21.44 -2.18
CA GLU A 236 7.27 22.63 -2.36
C GLU A 236 7.96 23.90 -1.84
N GLN A 237 8.54 23.85 -0.63
CA GLN A 237 9.28 24.97 -0.04
C GLN A 237 10.54 25.34 -0.81
N MET A 238 11.19 24.36 -1.45
CA MET A 238 12.36 24.57 -2.30
C MET A 238 12.00 25.04 -3.71
N GLY A 239 10.72 25.13 -4.07
CA GLY A 239 10.30 25.46 -5.43
C GLY A 239 10.55 24.31 -6.43
N VAL A 240 10.62 23.07 -5.97
CA VAL A 240 10.94 21.88 -6.78
C VAL A 240 9.70 21.01 -6.96
N ASP A 241 9.40 20.58 -8.19
CA ASP A 241 8.33 19.62 -8.48
C ASP A 241 8.76 18.19 -8.09
N ILE A 242 8.16 17.64 -7.03
CA ILE A 242 8.47 16.28 -6.59
C ILE A 242 8.11 15.23 -7.65
N TRP A 243 7.06 15.44 -8.46
CA TRP A 243 6.68 14.48 -9.51
C TRP A 243 7.72 14.43 -10.62
N GLU A 244 8.28 15.58 -11.00
CA GLU A 244 9.39 15.65 -11.95
C GLU A 244 10.61 14.92 -11.41
N VAL A 245 10.98 15.16 -10.14
CA VAL A 245 12.10 14.48 -9.48
C VAL A 245 11.91 12.96 -9.47
N LEU A 246 10.74 12.48 -9.08
CA LEU A 246 10.43 11.04 -9.04
C LEU A 246 10.45 10.41 -10.43
N ASN A 247 9.90 11.10 -11.43
CA ASN A 247 9.91 10.62 -12.82
C ASN A 247 11.34 10.59 -13.40
N ALA A 248 12.16 11.60 -13.11
CA ALA A 248 13.57 11.63 -13.50
C ALA A 248 14.35 10.48 -12.83
N ALA A 249 14.16 10.27 -11.53
CA ALA A 249 14.79 9.16 -10.81
C ALA A 249 14.33 7.78 -11.35
N ALA A 250 13.06 7.66 -11.75
CA ALA A 250 12.48 6.45 -12.34
C ALA A 250 13.13 6.03 -13.66
N THR A 251 13.84 6.93 -14.35
CA THR A 251 14.59 6.58 -15.57
C THR A 251 15.80 5.68 -15.28
N LYS A 252 16.25 5.59 -14.03
CA LYS A 252 17.34 4.69 -13.63
C LYS A 252 16.84 3.24 -13.60
N PRO A 253 17.37 2.33 -14.43
CA PRO A 253 16.79 0.99 -14.60
C PRO A 253 17.11 0.01 -13.45
N PHE A 254 17.85 0.42 -12.43
CA PHE A 254 18.24 -0.43 -11.29
C PHE A 254 18.30 0.35 -9.97
N GLY A 255 17.96 -0.34 -8.88
CA GLY A 255 18.09 0.18 -7.52
C GLY A 255 17.10 1.30 -7.16
N TYR A 256 16.09 1.55 -8.01
CA TYR A 256 15.05 2.53 -7.76
C TYR A 256 13.69 1.96 -8.20
N MET A 257 12.71 2.05 -7.30
CA MET A 257 11.32 1.72 -7.55
C MET A 257 10.52 2.97 -7.17
N PRO A 258 9.80 3.60 -8.11
CA PRO A 258 9.12 4.84 -7.82
C PRO A 258 7.94 4.61 -6.88
N PHE A 259 7.82 5.51 -5.91
CA PHE A 259 6.63 5.71 -5.09
C PHE A 259 6.20 7.17 -5.28
N TYR A 260 4.92 7.44 -5.11
CA TYR A 260 4.33 8.74 -5.44
C TYR A 260 3.60 9.32 -4.23
N PRO A 261 3.56 10.65 -4.10
CA PRO A 261 2.81 11.27 -3.02
C PRO A 261 1.31 11.05 -3.23
N GLY A 262 0.55 11.21 -2.15
CA GLY A 262 -0.88 11.01 -2.18
C GLY A 262 -1.60 11.58 -0.97
N PRO A 263 -2.94 11.46 -0.93
CA PRO A 263 -3.72 11.95 0.20
C PRO A 263 -3.56 11.10 1.47
N GLY A 264 -2.86 9.97 1.36
CA GLY A 264 -2.59 9.02 2.43
C GLY A 264 -2.51 7.61 1.90
N ILE A 265 -2.53 6.63 2.80
CA ILE A 265 -2.54 5.21 2.50
C ILE A 265 -3.87 4.63 2.96
N GLY A 266 -4.48 3.78 2.13
CA GLY A 266 -5.63 2.99 2.54
C GLY A 266 -5.55 1.52 2.14
N GLY A 267 -6.68 0.83 2.26
CA GLY A 267 -6.77 -0.63 2.21
C GLY A 267 -6.29 -1.27 3.52
N HIS A 268 -6.44 -2.59 3.66
CA HIS A 268 -6.05 -3.26 4.91
C HIS A 268 -4.55 -3.52 5.03
N CYS A 269 -3.88 -3.91 3.94
CA CYS A 269 -2.55 -4.52 4.07
C CYS A 269 -1.46 -3.51 4.50
N ILE A 270 -1.45 -2.32 3.93
CA ILE A 270 -0.37 -1.35 4.18
C ILE A 270 -0.48 -0.68 5.56
N PRO A 271 -1.68 -0.32 6.06
CA PRO A 271 -1.82 0.24 7.41
C PRO A 271 -1.67 -0.77 8.54
N ILE A 272 -1.85 -2.08 8.29
CA ILE A 272 -1.89 -3.12 9.34
C ILE A 272 -0.59 -3.93 9.41
N ASP A 273 -0.09 -4.43 8.29
CA ASP A 273 1.04 -5.38 8.28
C ASP A 273 2.34 -4.81 8.89
N PRO A 274 2.70 -3.53 8.71
CA PRO A 274 3.88 -2.97 9.38
C PRO A 274 3.74 -2.96 10.91
N ILE A 275 2.52 -2.77 11.42
CA ILE A 275 2.22 -2.83 12.86
C ILE A 275 2.44 -4.25 13.39
N TYR A 276 2.05 -5.28 12.62
CA TYR A 276 2.32 -6.68 12.98
C TYR A 276 3.82 -6.96 13.13
N LEU A 277 4.63 -6.45 12.20
CA LEU A 277 6.09 -6.64 12.24
C LEU A 277 6.71 -5.91 13.42
N SER A 278 6.29 -4.65 13.65
CA SER A 278 6.72 -3.86 14.81
C SER A 278 6.35 -4.53 16.14
N TRP A 279 5.12 -5.04 16.26
CA TRP A 279 4.68 -5.78 17.44
C TRP A 279 5.51 -7.03 17.69
N ALA A 280 5.81 -7.82 16.66
CA ALA A 280 6.62 -9.03 16.78
C ALA A 280 8.07 -8.72 17.18
N ALA A 281 8.67 -7.66 16.62
CA ALA A 281 10.01 -7.21 16.99
C ALA A 281 10.06 -6.69 18.43
N ASN A 282 9.04 -5.94 18.86
CA ASN A 282 8.92 -5.42 20.22
C ASN A 282 8.83 -6.53 21.28
N ARG A 283 8.16 -7.66 20.98
CA ARG A 283 8.17 -8.86 21.86
C ARG A 283 9.58 -9.39 22.13
N GLN A 284 10.53 -9.14 21.23
CA GLN A 284 11.92 -9.54 21.34
C GLN A 284 12.83 -8.39 21.83
N GLY A 285 12.26 -7.27 22.26
CA GLY A 285 12.99 -6.11 22.76
C GLY A 285 13.59 -5.21 21.67
N SER A 286 13.16 -5.34 20.41
CA SER A 286 13.62 -4.49 19.31
C SER A 286 12.55 -3.47 18.94
N ASP A 287 12.83 -2.20 19.20
CA ASP A 287 11.99 -1.06 18.81
C ASP A 287 12.27 -0.64 17.35
N LEU A 288 11.29 -0.83 16.47
CA LEU A 288 11.39 -0.50 15.04
C LEU A 288 10.91 0.92 14.76
N GLN A 289 11.69 1.92 15.20
CA GLN A 289 11.35 3.35 15.10
C GLN A 289 11.01 3.83 13.69
N PHE A 290 11.66 3.27 12.67
CA PHE A 290 11.43 3.66 11.29
C PHE A 290 10.02 3.29 10.78
N ILE A 291 9.48 2.17 11.24
CA ILE A 291 8.11 1.76 10.90
C ILE A 291 7.12 2.71 11.58
N THR A 292 7.36 3.04 12.85
CA THR A 292 6.52 3.98 13.62
C THR A 292 6.48 5.36 12.98
N LEU A 293 7.64 5.88 12.55
CA LEU A 293 7.70 7.16 11.84
C LEU A 293 6.96 7.11 10.50
N ALA A 294 7.15 6.04 9.73
CA ALA A 294 6.46 5.87 8.44
C ALA A 294 4.93 5.86 8.61
N ASP A 295 4.42 5.11 9.59
CA ASP A 295 2.98 5.09 9.91
C ASP A 295 2.47 6.47 10.30
N ALA A 296 3.16 7.18 11.20
CA ALA A 296 2.79 8.53 11.62
C ALA A 296 2.77 9.52 10.45
N THR A 297 3.80 9.52 9.60
CA THR A 297 3.87 10.38 8.40
C THR A 297 2.71 10.10 7.44
N ASN A 298 2.42 8.82 7.18
CA ASN A 298 1.33 8.45 6.27
C ASN A 298 -0.05 8.80 6.81
N ARG A 299 -0.28 8.61 8.12
CA ARG A 299 -1.55 8.98 8.79
C ARG A 299 -1.78 10.48 8.85
N GLN A 300 -0.72 11.30 8.78
CA GLN A 300 -0.84 12.75 8.77
C GLN A 300 -1.28 13.32 7.39
N MET A 301 -1.16 12.54 6.31
CA MET A 301 -1.41 13.06 4.95
C MET A 301 -2.83 13.63 4.73
N PRO A 302 -3.92 13.02 5.24
CA PRO A 302 -5.25 13.62 5.14
C PRO A 302 -5.32 15.03 5.76
N GLU A 303 -4.69 15.24 6.91
CA GLU A 303 -4.62 16.57 7.55
C GLU A 303 -3.85 17.57 6.70
N ARG A 304 -2.72 17.15 6.11
CA ARG A 304 -1.92 17.99 5.20
C ARG A 304 -2.72 18.37 3.94
N VAL A 305 -3.46 17.43 3.36
CA VAL A 305 -4.36 17.70 2.23
C VAL A 305 -5.39 18.75 2.61
N VAL A 306 -6.02 18.64 3.78
CA VAL A 306 -7.01 19.61 4.26
C VAL A 306 -6.39 20.98 4.53
N GLN A 307 -5.21 21.04 5.13
CA GLN A 307 -4.48 22.29 5.34
C GLN A 307 -4.15 22.98 4.00
N ARG A 308 -3.68 22.21 3.01
CA ARG A 308 -3.40 22.75 1.67
C ARG A 308 -4.68 23.22 0.97
N ALA A 309 -5.76 22.44 1.04
CA ALA A 309 -7.07 22.82 0.50
C ALA A 309 -7.59 24.13 1.13
N ALA A 310 -7.42 24.31 2.44
CA ALA A 310 -7.80 25.53 3.14
C ALA A 310 -7.00 26.75 2.65
N ALA A 311 -5.68 26.61 2.50
CA ALA A 311 -4.81 27.66 1.98
C ALA A 311 -5.18 28.03 0.53
N LEU A 312 -5.48 27.05 -0.31
CA LEU A 312 -5.91 27.26 -1.70
C LEU A 312 -7.26 28.00 -1.79
N LEU A 313 -8.23 27.62 -0.96
CA LEU A 313 -9.50 28.34 -0.87
C LEU A 313 -9.29 29.79 -0.42
N GLU A 314 -8.45 30.02 0.58
CA GLU A 314 -8.15 31.37 1.10
C GLU A 314 -7.49 32.25 0.02
N GLN A 315 -6.53 31.70 -0.74
CA GLN A 315 -5.91 32.38 -1.89
C GLN A 315 -6.94 32.73 -2.98
N ALA A 316 -7.96 31.89 -3.15
CA ALA A 316 -9.10 32.15 -4.04
C ALA A 316 -10.17 33.06 -3.42
N GLY A 317 -9.94 33.62 -2.23
CA GLY A 317 -10.87 34.53 -1.53
C GLY A 317 -12.08 33.84 -0.89
N THR A 318 -12.02 32.52 -0.69
CA THR A 318 -13.09 31.72 -0.08
C THR A 318 -12.61 31.10 1.24
N ARG A 319 -13.45 31.09 2.28
CA ARG A 319 -13.12 30.40 3.54
C ARG A 319 -13.64 28.97 3.47
N VAL A 320 -12.93 28.02 4.12
CA VAL A 320 -13.37 26.62 4.22
C VAL A 320 -14.80 26.50 4.78
N GLN A 321 -15.12 27.30 5.80
CA GLN A 321 -16.46 27.31 6.36
C GLN A 321 -17.46 27.84 5.33
N GLY A 322 -18.40 26.97 4.92
CA GLY A 322 -19.38 27.23 3.88
C GLY A 322 -18.88 27.06 2.45
N ALA A 323 -17.61 26.69 2.24
CA ALA A 323 -17.12 26.34 0.90
C ALA A 323 -17.78 25.07 0.40
N ARG A 324 -18.13 25.03 -0.89
CA ARG A 324 -18.64 23.83 -1.55
C ARG A 324 -17.47 23.04 -2.12
N ILE A 325 -17.28 21.83 -1.61
CA ILE A 325 -16.13 20.99 -1.97
C ILE A 325 -16.64 19.69 -2.57
N VAL A 326 -16.06 19.29 -3.70
CA VAL A 326 -16.28 17.98 -4.31
C VAL A 326 -15.05 17.12 -4.09
N LEU A 327 -15.21 15.96 -3.45
CA LEU A 327 -14.19 14.90 -3.47
C LEU A 327 -14.41 14.01 -4.70
N ALA A 328 -13.47 14.01 -5.63
CA ALA A 328 -13.44 13.13 -6.79
C ALA A 328 -12.64 11.86 -6.43
N GLY A 329 -13.38 10.80 -6.12
CA GLY A 329 -12.85 9.52 -5.64
C GLY A 329 -13.00 9.35 -4.12
N MET A 330 -13.58 8.23 -3.71
CA MET A 330 -13.73 7.82 -2.31
C MET A 330 -13.03 6.48 -2.04
N ALA A 331 -12.91 5.61 -3.04
CA ALA A 331 -12.17 4.36 -2.93
C ALA A 331 -10.70 4.61 -2.59
N TYR A 332 -10.08 3.71 -1.82
CA TYR A 332 -8.67 3.89 -1.43
C TYR A 332 -7.68 3.69 -2.58
N LYS A 333 -8.12 3.00 -3.65
CA LYS A 333 -7.33 2.71 -4.85
C LYS A 333 -8.16 2.96 -6.09
N LYS A 334 -7.46 3.33 -7.15
CA LYS A 334 -7.99 3.46 -8.51
C LYS A 334 -8.81 2.23 -8.93
N ASP A 335 -9.98 2.50 -9.50
CA ASP A 335 -10.86 1.57 -10.21
C ASP A 335 -11.34 0.34 -9.41
N ILE A 336 -11.50 0.49 -8.09
CA ILE A 336 -12.16 -0.48 -7.20
C ILE A 336 -13.21 0.24 -6.33
N ASP A 337 -14.13 -0.50 -5.72
CA ASP A 337 -15.24 0.03 -4.89
C ASP A 337 -14.94 0.01 -3.37
N ASP A 338 -13.68 -0.19 -3.01
CA ASP A 338 -13.28 -0.47 -1.63
C ASP A 338 -12.92 0.81 -0.88
N LEU A 339 -13.68 1.07 0.20
CA LEU A 339 -13.52 2.24 1.07
C LEU A 339 -12.64 1.97 2.31
N ARG A 340 -12.20 0.73 2.55
CA ARG A 340 -11.55 0.35 3.80
C ARG A 340 -10.27 1.15 4.00
N GLU A 341 -10.16 1.82 5.14
CA GLU A 341 -9.06 2.73 5.49
C GLU A 341 -8.79 3.82 4.43
N SER A 342 -9.76 4.19 3.59
CA SER A 342 -9.52 5.17 2.52
C SER A 342 -9.20 6.56 3.10
N PRO A 343 -8.10 7.22 2.67
CA PRO A 343 -7.75 8.56 3.14
C PRO A 343 -8.79 9.61 2.74
N ALA A 344 -9.58 9.37 1.69
CA ALA A 344 -10.68 10.25 1.30
C ALA A 344 -11.74 10.38 2.41
N LEU A 345 -11.91 9.35 3.25
CA LEU A 345 -12.84 9.38 4.37
C LEU A 345 -12.37 10.34 5.47
N ASP A 346 -11.07 10.34 5.78
CA ASP A 346 -10.46 11.29 6.72
C ASP A 346 -10.56 12.72 6.19
N VAL A 347 -10.23 12.94 4.90
CA VAL A 347 -10.36 14.25 4.24
C VAL A 347 -11.81 14.74 4.30
N PHE A 348 -12.78 13.88 3.98
CA PHE A 348 -14.21 14.20 4.09
C PHE A 348 -14.59 14.64 5.51
N ARG A 349 -14.19 13.85 6.53
CA ARG A 349 -14.50 14.12 7.94
C ARG A 349 -13.91 15.45 8.40
N LEU A 350 -12.63 15.70 8.10
CA LEU A 350 -11.91 16.91 8.50
C LEU A 350 -12.49 18.17 7.83
N LEU A 351 -12.81 18.13 6.53
CA LEU A 351 -13.44 19.25 5.84
C LEU A 351 -14.87 19.52 6.34
N SER A 352 -15.64 18.47 6.56
CA SER A 352 -17.00 18.59 7.12
C SER A 352 -16.97 19.20 8.51
N ALA A 353 -16.02 18.78 9.36
CA ALA A 353 -15.81 19.33 10.70
C ALA A 353 -15.36 20.80 10.67
N ALA A 354 -14.62 21.21 9.63
CA ALA A 354 -14.27 22.60 9.38
C ALA A 354 -15.45 23.45 8.82
N GLY A 355 -16.62 22.84 8.62
CA GLY A 355 -17.85 23.51 8.20
C GLY A 355 -18.01 23.68 6.68
N ALA A 356 -17.25 22.93 5.87
CA ALA A 356 -17.46 22.90 4.42
C ALA A 356 -18.71 22.07 4.04
N GLU A 357 -19.33 22.43 2.92
CA GLU A 357 -20.36 21.62 2.27
C GLU A 357 -19.67 20.60 1.34
N VAL A 358 -19.42 19.41 1.86
CA VAL A 358 -18.68 18.36 1.13
C VAL A 358 -19.64 17.36 0.49
N VAL A 359 -19.51 17.20 -0.82
CA VAL A 359 -20.12 16.10 -1.59
C VAL A 359 -19.02 15.26 -2.24
N PHE A 360 -19.36 14.06 -2.69
CA PHE A 360 -18.41 13.21 -3.40
C PHE A 360 -18.99 12.70 -4.71
N THR A 361 -18.09 12.35 -5.61
CA THR A 361 -18.36 11.59 -6.83
C THR A 361 -17.33 10.49 -6.93
N ASP A 362 -17.79 9.27 -7.18
CA ASP A 362 -16.96 8.09 -7.36
C ASP A 362 -17.70 7.12 -8.32
N PRO A 363 -17.05 6.67 -9.41
CA PRO A 363 -17.68 5.78 -10.38
C PRO A 363 -17.84 4.33 -9.86
N MET A 364 -17.07 3.94 -8.85
CA MET A 364 -17.06 2.60 -8.26
C MET A 364 -17.86 2.53 -6.96
N VAL A 365 -17.91 3.64 -6.20
CA VAL A 365 -18.59 3.72 -4.90
C VAL A 365 -19.90 4.50 -5.05
N PRO A 366 -21.07 3.84 -5.09
CA PRO A 366 -22.35 4.54 -5.26
C PRO A 366 -22.81 5.25 -3.97
N VAL A 367 -22.37 4.75 -2.81
CA VAL A 367 -22.88 5.15 -1.50
C VAL A 367 -21.78 5.14 -0.45
N PHE A 368 -21.72 6.19 0.36
CA PHE A 368 -20.87 6.28 1.55
C PHE A 368 -21.75 6.44 2.80
N ARG A 369 -21.52 5.59 3.81
CA ARG A 369 -22.20 5.67 5.11
C ARG A 369 -21.29 6.37 6.12
N LYS A 370 -21.76 7.47 6.69
CA LYS A 370 -21.05 8.22 7.74
C LYS A 370 -21.14 7.52 9.10
N ASP A 371 -20.30 7.98 10.03
CA ASP A 371 -20.25 7.46 11.41
C ASP A 371 -21.57 7.65 12.17
N ASP A 372 -22.34 8.69 11.86
CA ASP A 372 -23.68 8.94 12.41
C ASP A 372 -24.78 8.05 11.80
N GLY A 373 -24.40 7.15 10.89
CA GLY A 373 -25.31 6.24 10.18
C GLY A 373 -26.02 6.86 8.97
N SER A 374 -25.88 8.17 8.74
CA SER A 374 -26.41 8.83 7.56
C SER A 374 -25.69 8.38 6.29
N VAL A 375 -26.40 8.47 5.17
CA VAL A 375 -25.95 7.91 3.90
C VAL A 375 -25.85 9.03 2.87
N LEU A 376 -24.67 9.16 2.26
CA LEU A 376 -24.43 10.04 1.12
C LEU A 376 -24.38 9.23 -0.17
N GLN A 377 -24.97 9.79 -1.22
CA GLN A 377 -24.95 9.22 -2.56
C GLN A 377 -23.89 9.91 -3.41
N SER A 378 -23.20 9.11 -4.22
CA SER A 378 -22.27 9.60 -5.24
C SER A 378 -23.01 10.54 -6.20
N GLN A 379 -22.46 11.72 -6.40
CA GLN A 379 -23.00 12.69 -7.35
C GLN A 379 -22.55 12.32 -8.78
N PRO A 380 -23.38 12.56 -9.81
CA PRO A 380 -22.94 12.35 -11.19
C PRO A 380 -21.76 13.27 -11.55
N ALA A 381 -20.70 12.69 -12.11
CA ALA A 381 -19.55 13.39 -12.66
C ALA A 381 -19.93 14.12 -13.96
N VAL A 382 -20.52 15.31 -13.84
CA VAL A 382 -21.00 16.14 -14.96
C VAL A 382 -20.57 17.60 -14.79
N PRO A 383 -20.53 18.42 -15.85
CA PRO A 383 -20.10 19.82 -15.80
C PRO A 383 -20.74 20.65 -14.68
N GLY A 384 -22.04 20.45 -14.43
CA GLY A 384 -22.78 21.17 -13.38
C GLY A 384 -22.23 20.94 -11.97
N LEU A 385 -21.68 19.75 -11.67
CA LEU A 385 -21.06 19.43 -10.38
C LEU A 385 -19.77 20.23 -10.20
N TRP A 386 -18.93 20.28 -11.23
CA TRP A 386 -17.65 20.97 -11.22
C TRP A 386 -17.83 22.48 -11.07
N THR A 387 -18.80 23.07 -11.78
CA THR A 387 -19.11 24.50 -11.68
C THR A 387 -19.75 24.89 -10.34
N TRP A 388 -20.47 23.96 -9.70
CA TRP A 388 -21.04 24.17 -8.37
C TRP A 388 -19.94 24.28 -7.30
N ALA A 389 -18.86 23.53 -7.44
CA ALA A 389 -17.77 23.49 -6.48
C ALA A 389 -17.00 24.82 -6.42
N ASP A 390 -16.62 25.21 -5.20
CA ASP A 390 -15.58 26.22 -4.98
C ASP A 390 -14.18 25.59 -5.03
N LEU A 391 -14.07 24.29 -4.69
CA LEU A 391 -12.88 23.47 -4.87
C LEU A 391 -13.25 22.02 -5.22
N VAL A 392 -12.60 21.45 -6.24
CA VAL A 392 -12.61 20.00 -6.49
C VAL A 392 -11.30 19.41 -5.98
N ILE A 393 -11.36 18.36 -5.17
CA ILE A 393 -10.17 17.64 -4.69
C ILE A 393 -10.16 16.26 -5.33
N VAL A 394 -9.13 15.95 -6.12
CA VAL A 394 -8.95 14.59 -6.64
C VAL A 394 -8.22 13.77 -5.59
N THR A 395 -8.96 12.87 -4.94
CA THR A 395 -8.47 11.95 -3.90
C THR A 395 -8.17 10.56 -4.45
N THR A 396 -8.81 10.16 -5.55
CA THR A 396 -8.55 8.88 -6.22
C THR A 396 -8.55 9.04 -7.75
N ASP A 397 -7.50 8.55 -8.40
CA ASP A 397 -7.22 8.72 -9.83
C ASP A 397 -7.96 7.73 -10.74
N HIS A 398 -9.28 7.58 -10.54
CA HIS A 398 -10.12 6.67 -11.33
C HIS A 398 -10.02 6.94 -12.84
N SER A 399 -10.00 5.87 -13.64
CA SER A 399 -10.01 5.96 -15.11
C SER A 399 -11.35 6.44 -15.67
N GLY A 400 -12.42 6.33 -14.88
CA GLY A 400 -13.78 6.71 -15.29
C GLY A 400 -14.05 8.21 -15.36
N PHE A 401 -13.16 9.06 -14.84
CA PHE A 401 -13.33 10.50 -14.89
C PHE A 401 -12.80 11.11 -16.19
N ASN A 402 -13.53 12.10 -16.72
CA ASN A 402 -13.02 13.00 -17.75
C ASN A 402 -12.33 14.21 -17.10
N TYR A 403 -11.03 14.11 -16.87
CA TYR A 403 -10.27 15.15 -16.18
C TYR A 403 -10.18 16.46 -16.96
N GLN A 404 -10.20 16.43 -18.30
CA GLN A 404 -10.23 17.66 -19.09
C GLN A 404 -11.58 18.37 -18.95
N GLU A 405 -12.69 17.65 -18.97
CA GLU A 405 -14.02 18.26 -18.69
C GLU A 405 -14.08 18.83 -17.26
N MET A 406 -13.49 18.13 -16.28
CA MET A 406 -13.36 18.66 -14.93
C MET A 406 -12.58 19.99 -14.92
N ALA A 407 -11.43 20.05 -15.61
CA ALA A 407 -10.62 21.25 -15.77
C ALA A 407 -11.33 22.36 -16.58
N ASP A 408 -12.18 22.03 -17.54
CA ASP A 408 -12.89 23.05 -18.33
C ASP A 408 -13.98 23.78 -17.51
N HIS A 409 -14.47 23.15 -16.42
CA HIS A 409 -15.66 23.62 -15.69
C HIS A 409 -15.43 23.94 -14.21
N ALA A 410 -14.40 23.40 -13.57
CA ALA A 410 -14.09 23.66 -12.17
C ALA A 410 -13.49 25.07 -12.00
N LYS A 411 -13.76 25.70 -10.84
CA LYS A 411 -13.13 26.98 -10.48
C LYS A 411 -11.68 26.80 -10.02
N LEU A 412 -11.43 25.72 -9.30
CA LEU A 412 -10.16 25.36 -8.69
C LEU A 412 -10.11 23.85 -8.50
N ILE A 413 -8.99 23.23 -8.86
CA ILE A 413 -8.75 21.81 -8.68
C ILE A 413 -7.51 21.63 -7.81
N PHE A 414 -7.64 20.82 -6.76
CA PHE A 414 -6.50 20.31 -6.00
C PHE A 414 -6.34 18.82 -6.26
N ASP A 415 -5.34 18.48 -7.07
CA ASP A 415 -5.06 17.13 -7.49
C ASP A 415 -4.00 16.48 -6.59
N THR A 416 -4.41 15.54 -5.75
CA THR A 416 -3.50 14.85 -4.83
C THR A 416 -2.82 13.62 -5.44
N ARG A 417 -3.15 13.28 -6.69
CA ARG A 417 -2.75 12.03 -7.35
C ARG A 417 -2.05 12.25 -8.69
N ASN A 418 -1.92 13.51 -9.12
CA ASN A 418 -1.46 13.90 -10.45
C ASN A 418 -2.28 13.24 -11.58
N ALA A 419 -3.58 13.06 -11.34
CA ALA A 419 -4.53 12.48 -12.29
C ALA A 419 -4.84 13.41 -13.48
N THR A 420 -4.67 14.71 -13.27
CA THR A 420 -4.87 15.77 -14.26
C THR A 420 -3.64 16.04 -15.13
N ALA A 421 -2.59 15.21 -15.03
CA ALA A 421 -1.41 15.31 -15.87
C ALA A 421 -1.79 15.37 -17.37
N GLY A 422 -1.31 16.41 -18.06
CA GLY A 422 -1.60 16.66 -19.48
C GLY A 422 -2.90 17.43 -19.74
N CYS A 423 -3.72 17.73 -18.72
CA CYS A 423 -4.87 18.60 -18.87
C CYS A 423 -4.45 20.07 -19.02
N HIS A 424 -5.31 20.87 -19.65
CA HIS A 424 -5.12 22.31 -19.80
C HIS A 424 -6.03 23.09 -18.86
N GLY A 425 -5.48 24.05 -18.11
CA GLY A 425 -6.23 24.91 -17.20
C GLY A 425 -5.30 25.59 -16.18
N GLY A 426 -5.45 26.91 -15.97
CA GLY A 426 -4.60 27.68 -15.05
C GLY A 426 -4.95 27.56 -13.56
N HIS A 427 -5.95 26.76 -13.22
CA HIS A 427 -6.53 26.63 -11.88
C HIS A 427 -6.36 25.22 -11.30
N ILE A 428 -5.41 24.45 -11.84
CA ILE A 428 -5.04 23.14 -11.34
C ILE A 428 -3.81 23.29 -10.45
N VAL A 429 -3.92 22.83 -9.21
CA VAL A 429 -2.80 22.71 -8.28
C VAL A 429 -2.60 21.23 -7.99
N VAL A 430 -1.39 20.72 -8.17
CA VAL A 430 -1.04 19.33 -7.87
C VAL A 430 -0.26 19.30 -6.56
N LEU A 431 -0.58 18.33 -5.68
CA LEU A 431 0.17 18.10 -4.44
C LEU A 431 1.66 17.89 -4.76
N GLY A 432 2.55 18.65 -4.13
CA GLY A 432 3.98 18.54 -4.36
C GLY A 432 4.52 19.33 -5.56
N GLN A 433 3.66 20.03 -6.30
CA GLN A 433 4.10 20.98 -7.33
C GLN A 433 4.20 22.40 -6.74
N PRO A 434 5.29 23.12 -7.01
CA PRO A 434 5.41 24.51 -6.61
C PRO A 434 4.36 25.38 -7.30
N ASN A 435 3.89 26.41 -6.61
CA ASN A 435 2.96 27.36 -7.20
C ASN A 435 3.65 28.03 -8.41
N ARG A 436 3.04 27.95 -9.60
CA ARG A 436 3.60 28.58 -10.82
C ARG A 436 3.87 30.08 -10.68
N HIS A 437 3.21 30.76 -9.72
CA HIS A 437 3.43 32.19 -9.42
C HIS A 437 4.62 32.45 -8.48
N GLU A 438 5.03 31.45 -7.70
CA GLU A 438 6.19 31.54 -6.79
C GLU A 438 7.52 31.32 -7.53
N ILE A 439 7.52 30.49 -8.59
CA ILE A 439 8.72 30.27 -9.42
C ILE A 439 9.20 31.59 -10.04
N THR A 440 8.27 32.43 -10.52
CA THR A 440 8.60 33.76 -11.02
C THR A 440 9.16 34.66 -9.93
N ALA A 441 8.63 34.59 -8.71
CA ALA A 441 9.09 35.40 -7.58
C ALA A 441 10.52 35.01 -7.15
N VAL A 442 10.82 33.71 -7.05
CA VAL A 442 12.17 33.21 -6.73
C VAL A 442 13.16 33.53 -7.85
N GLN A 443 12.76 33.41 -9.12
CA GLN A 443 13.58 33.85 -10.26
C GLN A 443 13.83 35.37 -10.22
N THR A 444 12.84 36.21 -9.94
CA THR A 444 13.07 37.66 -9.81
C THR A 444 13.95 38.04 -8.63
N VAL A 445 13.91 37.31 -7.52
CA VAL A 445 14.79 37.57 -6.37
C VAL A 445 16.23 37.12 -6.67
N GLN A 446 16.40 35.99 -7.36
CA GLN A 446 17.70 35.51 -7.82
C GLN A 446 18.30 36.47 -8.86
N GLU A 447 17.52 36.89 -9.87
CA GLU A 447 17.94 37.89 -10.86
C GLU A 447 18.26 39.25 -10.22
N ALA A 448 17.52 39.67 -9.19
CA ALA A 448 17.83 40.91 -8.46
C ALA A 448 19.14 40.81 -7.64
N HIS A 449 19.45 39.63 -7.10
CA HIS A 449 20.70 39.36 -6.40
C HIS A 449 21.89 39.32 -7.37
N ASP A 450 21.73 38.66 -8.52
CA ASP A 450 22.78 38.55 -9.54
C ASP A 450 23.09 39.93 -10.17
N VAL A 451 22.08 40.79 -10.37
CA VAL A 451 22.29 42.18 -10.83
C VAL A 451 22.98 43.05 -9.77
N GLN A 452 22.75 42.80 -8.48
CA GLN A 452 23.47 43.49 -7.40
C GLN A 452 24.93 43.05 -7.32
N GLU A 453 25.23 41.76 -7.52
CA GLU A 453 26.62 41.27 -7.55
C GLU A 453 27.39 41.77 -8.78
N GLU A 454 26.75 41.86 -9.96
CA GLU A 454 27.38 42.46 -11.15
C GLU A 454 27.69 43.95 -10.97
N GLN A 455 26.79 44.72 -10.35
CA GLN A 455 27.02 46.16 -10.08
C GLN A 455 28.14 46.41 -9.08
N VAL A 456 28.27 45.56 -8.04
CA VAL A 456 29.36 45.67 -7.06
C VAL A 456 30.72 45.32 -7.70
N ASN A 457 30.75 44.31 -8.58
CA ASN A 457 31.97 43.94 -9.30
C ASN A 457 32.42 44.99 -10.34
N GLU A 458 31.48 45.68 -11.01
CA GLU A 458 31.81 46.79 -11.92
C GLU A 458 32.36 48.01 -11.16
N GLU A 459 31.82 48.35 -9.98
CA GLU A 459 32.35 49.44 -9.15
C GLU A 459 33.76 49.14 -8.62
N GLU A 460 34.05 47.87 -8.26
CA GLU A 460 35.40 47.45 -7.84
C GLU A 460 36.42 47.47 -9.00
N GLN A 461 36.02 47.12 -10.23
CA GLN A 461 36.88 47.20 -11.42
C GLN A 461 37.17 48.63 -11.87
N VAL A 462 36.25 49.57 -11.67
CA VAL A 462 36.49 50.99 -11.97
C VAL A 462 37.46 51.61 -10.96
N MET A 463 37.42 51.19 -9.70
CA MET A 463 38.33 51.64 -8.65
C MET A 463 39.77 51.11 -8.83
N GLN A 464 39.94 49.88 -9.33
CA GLN A 464 41.27 49.29 -9.57
C GLN A 464 42.00 49.85 -10.80
N ASN A 465 41.29 50.42 -11.78
CA ASN A 465 41.89 50.97 -13.00
C ASN A 465 42.37 52.43 -12.89
N THR A 466 42.22 53.08 -11.74
CA THR A 466 42.63 54.48 -11.52
C THR A 466 43.95 54.68 -10.76
N GLU A 467 44.64 53.63 -10.33
CA GLU A 467 45.92 53.73 -9.59
C GLU A 467 47.08 52.98 -10.26
N GLU A 468 47.54 53.40 -11.44
CA GLU A 468 48.93 53.09 -11.87
C GLU A 468 49.56 54.24 -12.68
N VAL A 469 50.54 54.93 -12.06
CA VAL A 469 51.61 55.70 -12.71
C VAL A 469 52.93 55.44 -11.93
N PRO A 470 54.09 55.22 -12.60
CA PRO A 470 55.25 54.56 -12.00
C PRO A 470 56.39 55.52 -11.61
N ASP A 471 57.24 55.15 -10.63
CA ASP A 471 58.60 55.69 -10.54
C ASP A 471 59.62 54.81 -9.76
N GLY A 472 60.78 54.57 -10.39
CA GLY A 472 62.11 54.96 -9.89
C GLY A 472 62.76 54.31 -8.65
N ALA A 473 63.62 53.32 -8.91
CA ALA A 473 65.05 53.22 -8.54
C ALA A 473 65.58 53.34 -7.08
N LYS A 474 66.48 52.37 -6.75
CA LYS A 474 67.57 52.32 -5.73
C LYS A 474 67.12 52.07 -4.27
N GLU A 475 67.83 51.37 -3.40
CA GLU A 475 69.14 50.69 -3.31
C GLU A 475 69.05 49.87 -1.99
N GLU A 476 69.59 48.65 -1.89
CA GLU A 476 69.86 48.01 -0.58
C GLU A 476 71.17 47.21 -0.62
N PRO A 477 72.02 47.26 0.43
CA PRO A 477 73.32 46.59 0.46
C PRO A 477 73.29 45.22 1.15
N ALA A 478 74.35 44.47 0.88
CA ALA A 478 74.65 43.10 1.29
C ALA A 478 74.96 42.91 2.79
N HIS A 479 74.70 41.69 3.30
CA HIS A 479 75.63 40.84 4.08
C HIS A 479 74.93 39.51 4.44
N LEU A 480 75.28 38.41 3.75
CA LEU A 480 76.25 37.35 4.09
C LEU A 480 75.60 36.11 4.78
N PRO A 481 76.06 34.88 4.47
CA PRO A 481 75.30 33.65 4.64
C PRO A 481 75.89 32.72 5.71
N GLU A 482 75.14 31.71 6.12
CA GLU A 482 75.72 30.45 6.59
C GLU A 482 74.87 29.23 6.20
N LYS A 483 75.60 28.16 5.87
CA LYS A 483 75.19 26.91 5.22
C LYS A 483 74.84 25.82 6.24
N SER A 484 74.34 24.73 5.66
CA SER A 484 74.28 23.34 6.15
C SER A 484 73.08 23.03 7.04
N GLY A 485 72.33 21.96 6.83
CA GLY A 485 72.47 20.79 5.95
C GLY A 485 71.78 19.61 6.63
N ASP A 486 71.18 18.73 5.82
CA ASP A 486 70.63 17.41 6.21
C ASP A 486 69.34 17.42 7.07
N THR A 487 68.34 16.56 6.90
CA THR A 487 68.27 15.23 6.26
C THR A 487 66.81 14.83 5.96
N HIS A 488 66.70 13.85 5.08
CA HIS A 488 65.56 13.03 4.68
C HIS A 488 64.61 12.51 5.78
N GLY A 489 63.37 12.20 5.35
CA GLY A 489 62.52 11.20 6.00
C GLY A 489 61.11 11.15 5.42
N GLU A 490 60.95 10.55 4.24
CA GLU A 490 59.65 10.07 3.75
C GLU A 490 59.28 8.75 4.44
N SER A 491 58.05 8.68 4.94
CA SER A 491 57.15 7.52 4.87
C SER A 491 55.72 7.97 5.15
#